data_AF-A0A6N2YZM8-F1
#
_entry.id   AF-A0A6N2YZM8-F1
#
_cell.length_a   1.000
_cell.length_b   1.000
_cell.length_c   1.000
_cell.angle_alpha   90.00
_cell.angle_beta   90.00
_cell.angle_gamma   90.00
#
_symmetry.space_group_name_H-M   'P 1'
#
loop_
_entity.id
_entity.type
_entity.pdbx_description
1 polymer ?
#
loop_
_entity_poly.entity_id
_entity_poly.type
_entity_poly.pdbx_seq_one_letter_code
_entity_poly.pdbx_strand_id
1 'polypeptide(L)'
;MGYTTKAMPPEARRQYVTVETVTVHEPGAASWVEPYAVRWPDGRRWEIERLYGHETIGAENGAEVIRWRVQIAGQPKYLYKSKDWFVVPKAPKVRLP
;
A
#
# COMPACT_ATOMS: atom_id res chain seq x y z
N MET A 1 10.31 -12.23 17.94
CA MET A 1 10.09 -12.38 16.49
C MET A 1 10.79 -11.24 15.78
N GLY A 2 11.92 -11.52 15.10
CA GLY A 2 12.67 -10.50 14.37
C GLY A 2 12.08 -10.31 12.98
N TYR A 3 11.33 -9.24 12.77
CA TYR A 3 10.88 -8.86 11.43
C TYR A 3 12.12 -8.57 10.57
N THR A 4 12.33 -9.33 9.51
CA THR A 4 13.46 -9.09 8.61
C THR A 4 13.15 -7.86 7.75
N THR A 5 13.77 -6.72 8.05
CA THR A 5 13.61 -5.44 7.32
C THR A 5 14.00 -5.51 5.84
N LYS A 6 14.63 -6.60 5.38
CA LYS A 6 15.02 -6.80 3.97
C LYS A 6 13.85 -6.71 2.96
N ALA A 7 12.61 -6.93 3.39
CA ALA A 7 11.43 -6.82 2.52
C ALA A 7 10.83 -5.40 2.44
N MET A 8 11.29 -4.46 3.29
CA MET A 8 10.77 -3.09 3.32
C MET A 8 11.39 -2.22 2.22
N PRO A 9 10.58 -1.48 1.45
CA PRO A 9 11.10 -0.49 0.52
C PRO A 9 11.89 0.61 1.26
N PRO A 10 13.10 0.99 0.78
CA PRO A 10 13.85 2.12 1.33
C PRO A 10 13.03 3.40 1.32
N GLU A 11 13.15 4.23 2.36
CA GLU A 11 12.38 5.46 2.50
C GLU A 11 12.53 6.41 1.30
N ALA A 12 13.75 6.56 0.77
CA ALA A 12 14.04 7.39 -0.40
C ALA A 12 13.29 6.96 -1.69
N ARG A 13 12.71 5.76 -1.72
CA ARG A 13 11.92 5.26 -2.86
C ARG A 13 10.41 5.31 -2.61
N ARG A 14 9.99 5.73 -1.42
CA ARG A 14 8.58 5.81 -1.05
C ARG A 14 8.00 7.10 -1.60
N GLN A 15 6.87 6.98 -2.27
CA GLN A 15 6.04 8.12 -2.60
C GLN A 15 4.78 8.06 -1.74
N TYR A 16 4.67 9.02 -0.82
CA TYR A 16 3.54 9.10 0.10
C TYR A 16 2.27 9.53 -0.63
N VAL A 17 1.17 8.88 -0.28
CA VAL A 17 -0.16 9.09 -0.87
C VAL A 17 -1.19 9.10 0.24
N THR A 18 -2.34 9.72 0.00
CA THR A 18 -3.50 9.55 0.88
C THR A 18 -4.30 8.36 0.39
N VAL A 19 -4.80 7.53 1.31
CA VAL A 19 -5.65 6.38 0.99
C VAL A 19 -6.97 6.55 1.71
N GLU A 20 -8.04 6.59 0.95
CA GLU A 20 -9.39 6.45 1.47
C GLU A 20 -9.61 4.99 1.85
N THR A 21 -10.19 4.75 3.02
CA THR A 21 -10.46 3.41 3.50
C THR A 21 -11.95 3.23 3.77
N VAL A 22 -12.41 1.99 3.69
CA VAL A 22 -13.75 1.57 4.11
C VAL A 22 -13.63 0.59 5.26
N THR A 23 -14.59 0.63 6.17
CA THR A 23 -14.72 -0.38 7.22
C THR A 23 -15.64 -1.47 6.73
N VAL A 24 -15.13 -2.70 6.66
CA VAL A 24 -15.88 -3.88 6.29
C VAL A 24 -16.42 -4.52 7.56
N HIS A 25 -17.74 -4.75 7.56
CA HIS A 25 -18.46 -5.39 8.64
C HIS A 25 -19.03 -6.71 8.13
N GLU A 26 -18.50 -7.83 8.63
CA GLU A 26 -19.10 -9.14 8.40
C GLU A 26 -19.79 -9.65 9.68
N PRO A 27 -21.05 -10.11 9.59
CA PRO A 27 -21.74 -10.69 10.73
C PRO A 27 -20.96 -11.87 11.33
N GLY A 28 -20.64 -11.79 12.61
CA GLY A 28 -19.90 -12.85 13.32
C GLY A 28 -18.37 -12.76 13.20
N ALA A 29 -17.83 -11.78 12.49
CA ALA A 29 -16.40 -11.49 12.43
C ALA A 29 -16.07 -10.12 13.04
N ALA A 30 -14.81 -9.93 13.44
CA ALA A 30 -14.32 -8.60 13.77
C ALA A 30 -14.34 -7.72 12.52
N SER A 31 -14.70 -6.45 12.65
CA SER A 31 -14.64 -5.51 11.53
C SER A 31 -13.19 -5.19 11.18
N TRP A 32 -12.90 -4.98 9.90
CA TRP A 32 -11.56 -4.59 9.44
C TRP A 32 -11.63 -3.42 8.47
N VAL A 33 -10.46 -2.84 8.19
CA VAL A 33 -10.32 -1.66 7.35
C VAL A 33 -9.64 -2.06 6.05
N GLU A 34 -10.25 -1.71 4.92
CA GLU A 34 -9.71 -1.97 3.59
C GLU A 34 -9.47 -0.66 2.83
N PRO A 35 -8.42 -0.59 1.98
CA PRO A 35 -8.19 0.56 1.13
C PRO A 35 -9.19 0.57 -0.03
N TYR A 36 -9.80 1.73 -0.29
CA TYR A 36 -10.83 1.93 -1.32
C TYR A 36 -10.35 2.80 -2.49
N ALA A 37 -9.61 3.88 -2.21
CA ALA A 37 -9.08 4.74 -3.27
C ALA A 37 -7.76 5.38 -2.85
N VAL A 38 -6.93 5.69 -3.83
CA VAL A 38 -5.65 6.38 -3.65
C VAL A 38 -5.78 7.80 -4.18
N ARG A 39 -5.40 8.79 -3.37
CA ARG A 39 -5.24 10.19 -3.74
C ARG A 39 -3.77 10.56 -3.76
N TRP A 40 -3.31 10.99 -4.92
CA TRP A 40 -1.97 11.51 -5.12
C TRP A 40 -1.86 12.96 -4.60
N PRO A 41 -0.65 13.42 -4.22
CA PRO A 41 -0.43 14.80 -3.80
C PRO A 41 -0.80 15.85 -4.87
N ASP A 42 -0.83 15.47 -6.14
CA ASP A 42 -1.25 16.33 -7.26
C ASP A 42 -2.78 16.44 -7.42
N GLY A 43 -3.54 15.82 -6.51
CA GLY A 43 -5.00 15.82 -6.52
C GLY A 43 -5.64 14.70 -7.34
N ARG A 44 -4.87 13.90 -8.09
CA ARG A 44 -5.43 12.77 -8.84
C ARG A 44 -5.96 11.69 -7.89
N ARG A 45 -7.17 11.21 -8.16
CA ARG A 45 -7.81 10.13 -7.40
C ARG A 45 -8.05 8.92 -8.29
N TRP A 46 -7.70 7.73 -7.79
CA TRP A 46 -7.85 6.47 -8.49
C TRP A 46 -8.51 5.47 -7.54
N GLU A 47 -9.60 4.86 -7.98
CA GLU A 47 -10.28 3.83 -7.19
C GLU A 47 -9.51 2.50 -7.27
N ILE A 48 -9.60 1.74 -6.19
CA ILE A 48 -9.10 0.38 -6.14
C ILE A 48 -10.20 -0.53 -6.68
N GLU A 49 -9.96 -1.06 -7.88
CA GLU A 49 -10.90 -1.92 -8.59
C GLU A 49 -11.02 -3.31 -7.94
N ARG A 50 -9.92 -3.77 -7.32
CA ARG A 50 -9.86 -5.08 -6.67
C ARG A 50 -8.83 -5.14 -5.58
N LEU A 51 -9.18 -5.81 -4.48
CA LEU A 51 -8.29 -6.19 -3.40
C LEU A 51 -7.95 -7.68 -3.53
N TYR A 52 -6.66 -8.01 -3.60
CA TYR A 52 -6.19 -9.40 -3.63
C TYR A 52 -5.72 -9.91 -2.27
N GLY A 53 -5.71 -9.05 -1.26
CA GLY A 53 -5.26 -9.35 0.10
C GLY A 53 -4.01 -8.55 0.50
N HIS A 54 -3.53 -8.82 1.71
CA HIS A 54 -2.41 -8.12 2.32
C HIS A 54 -1.54 -9.04 3.18
N GLU A 55 -0.34 -8.59 3.50
CA GLU A 55 0.60 -9.31 4.36
C GLU A 55 1.49 -8.33 5.14
N THR A 56 1.88 -8.69 6.36
CA THR A 56 2.87 -7.94 7.15
C THR A 56 4.27 -8.26 6.62
N ILE A 57 4.99 -7.24 6.15
CA ILE A 57 6.32 -7.39 5.51
C ILE A 57 7.48 -6.90 6.38
N GLY A 58 7.18 -6.29 7.53
CA GLY A 58 8.19 -5.69 8.38
C GLY A 58 7.59 -4.92 9.55
N ALA A 59 8.44 -4.23 10.29
CA ALA A 59 8.05 -3.29 11.32
C ALA A 59 8.92 -2.03 11.26
N GLU A 60 8.31 -0.87 11.49
CA GLU A 60 8.94 0.45 11.51
C GLU A 60 8.51 1.17 12.78
N ASN A 61 9.47 1.60 13.62
CA ASN A 61 9.20 2.24 14.90
C ASN A 61 8.25 1.46 15.83
N GLY A 62 8.34 0.12 15.83
CA GLY A 62 7.50 -0.76 16.63
C GLY A 62 6.09 -1.01 16.07
N ALA A 63 5.73 -0.40 14.93
CA ALA A 63 4.47 -0.65 14.23
C ALA A 63 4.68 -1.54 13.01
N GLU A 64 3.70 -2.42 12.71
CA GLU A 64 3.75 -3.27 11.54
C GLU A 64 3.71 -2.47 10.23
N VAL A 65 4.40 -2.98 9.22
CA VAL A 65 4.32 -2.49 7.85
C VAL A 65 3.57 -3.51 7.01
N ILE A 66 2.41 -3.11 6.50
CA ILE A 66 1.51 -3.97 5.74
C ILE A 66 1.65 -3.66 4.25
N ARG A 67 1.80 -4.70 3.42
CA ARG A 67 1.74 -4.62 1.96
C ARG A 67 0.40 -5.14 1.47
N TRP A 68 -0.36 -4.27 0.83
CA TRP A 68 -1.62 -4.57 0.17
C TRP A 68 -1.39 -4.83 -1.33
N ARG A 69 -2.06 -5.85 -1.85
CA ARG A 69 -2.07 -6.21 -3.27
C ARG A 69 -3.40 -5.74 -3.85
N VAL A 70 -3.35 -4.75 -4.74
CA VAL A 70 -4.53 -4.08 -5.28
C VAL A 70 -4.49 -4.02 -6.80
N GLN A 71 -5.64 -3.83 -7.44
CA GLN A 71 -5.76 -3.48 -8.86
C GLN A 71 -6.20 -2.03 -8.99
N ILE A 72 -5.45 -1.23 -9.75
CA ILE A 72 -5.75 0.18 -10.05
C ILE A 72 -5.53 0.41 -11.54
N ALA A 73 -6.54 0.91 -12.25
CA ALA A 73 -6.55 1.07 -13.71
C ALA A 73 -6.14 -0.19 -14.47
N GLY A 74 -6.76 -1.32 -14.13
CA GLY A 74 -6.49 -2.62 -14.75
C GLY A 74 -5.09 -3.17 -14.51
N GLN A 75 -4.31 -2.60 -13.60
CA GLN A 75 -2.92 -3.01 -13.34
C GLN A 75 -2.73 -3.41 -11.87
N PRO A 76 -2.11 -4.57 -11.59
CA PRO A 76 -1.70 -4.92 -10.23
C PRO A 76 -0.67 -3.93 -9.67
N LYS A 77 -0.92 -3.45 -8.45
CA LYS A 77 -0.06 -2.54 -7.71
C LYS A 77 0.14 -3.04 -6.27
N TYR A 78 1.22 -2.55 -5.65
CA TYR A 78 1.43 -2.69 -4.23
C TYR A 78 1.21 -1.34 -3.55
N LEU A 79 0.42 -1.36 -2.49
CA LEU A 79 0.19 -0.23 -1.61
C LEU A 79 0.68 -0.60 -0.22
N TYR A 80 1.42 0.30 0.43
CA TYR A 80 2.08 0.00 1.69
C TYR A 80 1.54 0.92 2.78
N LYS A 81 1.38 0.37 3.98
CA LYS A 81 0.96 1.10 5.17
C LYS A 81 1.98 0.89 6.28
N SER A 82 2.63 1.97 6.70
CA SER A 82 3.33 2.06 8.00
C SER A 82 2.64 3.12 8.87
N LYS A 83 3.35 4.15 9.33
CA LYS A 83 2.75 5.37 9.90
C LYS A 83 1.87 6.07 8.86
N ASP A 84 2.35 6.18 7.64
CA ASP A 84 1.66 6.79 6.50
C ASP A 84 1.47 5.78 5.37
N TRP A 85 0.59 6.10 4.42
CA TRP A 85 0.42 5.29 3.21
C TRP A 85 1.42 5.72 2.14
N PHE A 86 2.02 4.73 1.47
CA PHE A 86 2.96 5.01 0.39
C PHE A 86 2.91 3.92 -0.69
N VAL A 87 3.42 4.30 -1.87
CA VAL A 87 3.69 3.38 -2.98
C VAL A 87 5.19 3.42 -3.30
N VAL A 88 5.64 2.42 -4.06
CA VAL A 88 7.00 2.38 -4.58
C VAL A 88 6.90 2.44 -6.10
N PRO A 89 7.22 3.59 -6.72
CA PRO A 89 7.27 3.68 -8.16
C PRO A 89 8.25 2.64 -8.72
N LYS A 90 7.87 2.02 -9.85
CA LYS A 90 8.86 1.27 -10.64
C LYS A 90 9.97 2.25 -10.99
N ALA A 91 11.23 1.82 -10.82
CA ALA A 91 12.35 2.62 -11.29
C ALA A 91 12.09 2.99 -12.76
N PRO A 92 12.32 4.26 -13.17
CA PRO A 92 12.20 4.62 -14.56
C PRO A 92 13.06 3.64 -15.36
N LYS A 93 12.46 2.97 -16.36
CA LYS A 93 13.26 2.25 -17.33
C LYS A 93 14.09 3.32 -18.02
N VAL A 94 15.38 3.41 -17.70
CA VAL A 94 16.32 4.19 -18.50
C VAL A 94 16.23 3.60 -19.90
N ARG A 95 15.54 4.29 -20.81
CA ARG A 95 15.70 4.04 -22.24
C ARG A 95 17.10 4.56 -22.53
N LEU A 96 18.07 3.66 -22.58
CA LEU A 96 19.36 3.98 -23.17
C LEU A 96 19.08 4.37 -24.64
N PRO A 97 19.69 5.46 -25.12
CA PRO A 97 19.52 5.92 -26.50
C PRO A 97 20.00 4.88 -27.52
#